data_AF-A0A9D8KHJ8-F1
#
_entry.id   AF-A0A9D8KHJ8-F1
#
_cell.length_a   1.000
_cell.length_b   1.000
_cell.length_c   1.000
_cell.angle_alpha   90.00
_cell.angle_beta   90.00
_cell.angle_gamma   90.00
#
_symmetry.space_group_name_H-M   'P 1'
#
loop_
_entity.id
_entity.type
_entity.pdbx_description
1 polymer ?
#
loop_
_entity_poly.entity_id
_entity_poly.type
_entity_poly.pdbx_seq_one_letter_code
_entity_poly.pdbx_strand_id
1 'polypeptide(L)'
;MEKVEKVENVDRRILWLRISYWVGAILDGLWVVPMYFPRLGARIYGIEDLTFGGDFRYALAIGAALMLGWTFLLIWADRKPVQRRGVLLLTIFPVKVGLDLANIYLFVYGYATVKGMLPSWILSFLLYVLFIYSYVNSRSLVEKKG
;
A
#
# COMPACT_ATOMS: atom_id res chain seq x y z
N MET A 1 10.34 30.48 22.03
CA MET A 1 9.93 30.25 20.63
C MET A 1 10.47 28.91 20.10
N GLU A 2 11.77 28.65 20.18
CA GLU A 2 12.41 27.39 19.71
C GLU A 2 11.75 26.09 20.25
N LYS A 3 11.37 26.06 21.53
CA LYS A 3 10.75 24.87 22.15
C LYS A 3 9.35 24.56 21.58
N VAL A 4 8.60 25.57 21.17
CA VAL A 4 7.24 25.43 20.61
C VAL A 4 7.32 24.92 19.17
N GLU A 5 8.18 25.53 18.36
CA GLU A 5 8.43 25.10 16.97
C GLU A 5 8.94 23.66 16.90
N LYS A 6 9.75 23.24 17.87
CA LYS A 6 10.26 21.87 17.95
C LYS A 6 9.17 20.84 18.26
N VAL A 7 8.17 21.20 19.08
CA VAL A 7 7.03 20.33 19.41
C VAL A 7 6.10 20.18 18.20
N GLU A 8 5.75 21.29 17.54
CA GLU A 8 4.93 21.27 16.32
C GLU A 8 5.54 20.40 15.21
N ASN A 9 6.86 20.47 15.04
CA ASN A 9 7.57 19.64 14.08
C ASN A 9 7.48 18.13 14.40
N VAL A 10 7.49 17.75 15.67
CA VAL A 10 7.32 16.35 16.09
C VAL A 10 5.90 15.88 15.82
N ASP A 11 4.90 16.67 16.18
CA ASP A 11 3.49 16.35 15.95
C ASP A 11 3.17 16.21 14.46
N ARG A 12 3.72 17.11 13.62
CA ARG A 12 3.58 17.04 12.16
C ARG A 12 4.19 15.77 11.57
N ARG A 13 5.35 15.34 12.06
CA ARG A 13 6.01 14.10 11.59
C ARG A 13 5.21 12.86 11.98
N ILE A 14 4.66 12.83 13.19
CA ILE A 14 3.76 11.75 13.63
C ILE A 14 2.51 11.73 12.76
N LEU A 15 1.94 12.89 12.45
CA LEU A 15 0.78 13.01 11.56
C LEU A 15 1.04 12.37 10.18
N TRP A 16 2.20 12.62 9.57
CA TRP A 16 2.56 11.99 8.28
C TRP A 16 2.63 10.46 8.34
N LEU A 17 3.14 9.90 9.44
CA LEU A 17 3.12 8.46 9.66
C LEU A 17 1.68 7.94 9.75
N ARG A 18 0.81 8.61 10.52
CA ARG A 18 -0.60 8.22 10.65
C ARG A 18 -1.33 8.27 9.33
N ILE A 19 -1.13 9.35 8.55
CA ILE A 19 -1.68 9.48 7.20
C ILE A 19 -1.22 8.31 6.34
N SER A 20 0.07 7.96 6.39
CA SER A 20 0.62 6.83 5.61
C SER A 20 -0.04 5.50 5.97
N TYR A 21 -0.21 5.22 7.26
CA TYR A 21 -0.87 3.99 7.71
C TYR A 21 -2.33 3.92 7.29
N TRP A 22 -3.08 5.02 7.44
CA TRP A 22 -4.49 5.07 7.06
C TRP A 22 -4.71 5.02 5.56
N VAL A 23 -3.90 5.75 4.78
CA VAL A 23 -3.94 5.69 3.32
C VAL A 23 -3.65 4.26 2.84
N GLY A 24 -2.61 3.62 3.38
CA GLY A 24 -2.31 2.22 3.07
C GLY A 24 -3.45 1.28 3.44
N ALA A 25 -3.98 1.38 4.67
CA ALA A 25 -5.07 0.51 5.14
C ALA A 25 -6.34 0.65 4.30
N ILE A 26 -6.70 1.89 3.92
CA ILE A 26 -7.87 2.12 3.06
C ILE A 26 -7.65 1.49 1.69
N LEU A 27 -6.47 1.69 1.07
CA LEU A 27 -6.20 1.15 -0.25
C LEU A 27 -6.13 -0.38 -0.25
N ASP A 28 -5.49 -0.99 0.74
CA ASP A 28 -5.45 -2.45 0.89
C ASP A 28 -6.86 -3.01 1.08
N GLY A 29 -7.67 -2.37 1.94
CA GLY A 29 -9.06 -2.76 2.18
C GLY A 29 -9.95 -2.60 0.94
N LEU A 30 -9.74 -1.57 0.13
CA LEU A 30 -10.45 -1.40 -1.14
C LEU A 30 -10.05 -2.47 -2.16
N TRP A 31 -8.78 -2.91 -2.18
CA TRP A 31 -8.28 -3.96 -3.07
C TRP A 31 -8.87 -5.34 -2.81
N VAL A 32 -9.40 -5.58 -1.61
CA VAL A 32 -10.10 -6.82 -1.27
C VAL A 32 -11.34 -7.02 -2.15
N VAL A 33 -12.05 -5.94 -2.50
CA VAL A 33 -13.29 -6.00 -3.30
C VAL A 33 -13.06 -6.61 -4.70
N PRO A 34 -12.16 -6.08 -5.55
CA PRO A 34 -11.90 -6.68 -6.86
C PRO A 34 -11.28 -8.08 -6.79
N MET A 35 -10.66 -8.48 -5.67
CA MET A 35 -10.19 -9.85 -5.47
C MET A 35 -11.34 -10.84 -5.22
N TYR A 36 -12.33 -10.47 -4.41
CA TYR A 36 -13.54 -11.29 -4.22
C TYR A 36 -14.49 -11.27 -5.42
N PHE A 37 -14.46 -10.18 -6.20
CA PHE A 37 -15.26 -10.01 -7.42
C PHE A 37 -14.35 -9.82 -8.63
N PRO A 38 -13.74 -10.90 -9.17
CA PRO A 38 -12.70 -10.82 -10.21
C PRO A 38 -13.13 -10.10 -11.49
N ARG A 39 -14.43 -10.16 -11.82
CA ARG A 39 -15.03 -9.42 -12.94
C ARG A 39 -14.88 -7.91 -12.79
N LEU A 40 -14.93 -7.39 -11.56
CA LEU A 40 -14.69 -5.97 -11.29
C LEU A 40 -13.22 -5.63 -11.50
N GLY A 41 -12.30 -6.47 -11.01
CA GLY A 41 -10.87 -6.30 -11.23
C GLY A 41 -10.50 -6.32 -12.72
N ALA A 42 -11.05 -7.26 -13.49
CA ALA A 42 -10.86 -7.32 -14.93
C ALA A 42 -11.35 -6.05 -15.64
N ARG A 43 -12.51 -5.49 -15.25
CA ARG A 43 -12.97 -4.20 -15.77
C ARG A 43 -12.04 -3.04 -15.44
N ILE A 44 -11.50 -2.99 -14.20
CA ILE A 44 -10.56 -1.94 -13.78
C ILE A 44 -9.30 -1.96 -14.65
N TYR A 45 -8.78 -3.15 -14.94
CA TYR A 45 -7.57 -3.30 -15.75
C TYR A 45 -7.82 -3.38 -17.26
N GLY A 46 -9.10 -3.37 -17.70
CA GLY A 46 -9.48 -3.49 -19.10
C GLY A 46 -9.14 -4.86 -19.70
N ILE A 47 -9.30 -5.93 -18.92
CA ILE A 47 -9.03 -7.31 -19.34
C ILE A 47 -10.36 -7.95 -19.77
N GLU A 48 -10.48 -8.33 -21.04
CA GLU A 48 -11.74 -8.79 -21.62
C GLU A 48 -11.88 -10.33 -21.61
N ASP A 49 -10.76 -11.07 -21.65
CA ASP A 49 -10.74 -12.53 -21.88
C ASP A 49 -10.23 -13.38 -20.69
N LEU A 50 -10.44 -12.93 -19.45
CA LEU A 50 -10.01 -13.68 -18.26
C LEU A 50 -11.03 -14.76 -17.88
N THR A 51 -10.66 -16.04 -18.05
CA THR A 51 -11.45 -17.17 -17.53
C THR A 51 -11.20 -17.36 -16.04
N PHE A 52 -12.22 -17.11 -15.22
CA PHE A 52 -12.15 -17.24 -13.76
C PHE A 52 -12.40 -18.68 -13.28
N GLY A 53 -11.44 -19.57 -13.53
CA GLY A 53 -11.47 -20.94 -13.02
C GLY A 53 -11.44 -21.03 -11.49
N GLY A 54 -11.74 -22.21 -10.94
CA GLY A 54 -11.74 -22.46 -9.49
C GLY A 54 -10.40 -22.11 -8.83
N ASP A 55 -9.30 -22.52 -9.44
CA ASP A 55 -7.93 -22.29 -8.94
C ASP A 55 -7.59 -20.80 -8.89
N PHE A 56 -8.00 -20.04 -9.91
CA PHE A 56 -7.79 -18.59 -9.96
C PHE A 56 -8.58 -17.87 -8.86
N ARG A 57 -9.83 -18.28 -8.62
CA ARG A 57 -10.66 -17.72 -7.55
C ARG A 57 -10.11 -18.07 -6.16
N TYR A 58 -9.57 -19.26 -5.99
CA TYR A 58 -8.88 -19.67 -4.76
C TYR A 58 -7.63 -18.81 -4.51
N ALA A 59 -6.79 -18.61 -5.53
CA ALA A 59 -5.61 -17.75 -5.43
C ALA A 59 -5.98 -16.30 -5.07
N LEU A 60 -7.03 -15.74 -5.70
CA LEU A 60 -7.53 -14.41 -5.36
C LEU A 60 -8.11 -14.33 -3.93
N ALA A 61 -8.76 -15.39 -3.44
CA ALA A 61 -9.26 -15.42 -2.07
C ALA A 61 -8.10 -15.42 -1.04
N ILE A 62 -7.00 -16.13 -1.32
CA ILE A 62 -5.77 -16.04 -0.51
C ILE A 62 -5.23 -14.61 -0.56
N GLY A 63 -5.13 -14.01 -1.74
CA GLY A 63 -4.70 -12.62 -1.91
C GLY A 63 -5.56 -11.65 -1.11
N ALA A 64 -6.89 -11.82 -1.13
CA ALA A 64 -7.83 -11.01 -0.39
C ALA A 64 -7.65 -11.14 1.13
N ALA A 65 -7.42 -12.36 1.63
CA ALA A 65 -7.13 -12.60 3.03
C ALA A 65 -5.81 -11.94 3.47
N LEU A 66 -4.77 -11.99 2.62
CA LEU A 66 -3.51 -11.30 2.86
C LEU A 66 -3.69 -9.78 2.87
N MET A 67 -4.46 -9.21 1.93
CA MET A 67 -4.77 -7.78 1.90
C MET A 67 -5.55 -7.32 3.14
N LEU A 68 -6.52 -8.11 3.62
CA LEU A 68 -7.21 -7.84 4.87
C LEU A 68 -6.25 -7.91 6.07
N GLY A 69 -5.39 -8.93 6.11
CA GLY A 69 -4.35 -9.03 7.13
C GLY A 69 -3.43 -7.81 7.16
N TRP A 70 -3.02 -7.33 5.99
CA TRP A 70 -2.18 -6.13 5.85
C TRP A 70 -2.92 -4.85 6.26
N THR A 71 -4.19 -4.73 5.91
CA THR A 71 -5.09 -3.65 6.36
C THR A 71 -5.09 -3.54 7.89
N PHE A 72 -5.33 -4.65 8.59
CA PHE A 72 -5.31 -4.68 10.05
C PHE A 72 -3.92 -4.41 10.63
N LEU A 73 -2.86 -4.89 9.97
CA LEU A 73 -1.47 -4.64 10.38
C LEU A 73 -1.14 -3.14 10.33
N LEU A 74 -1.60 -2.41 9.31
CA LEU A 74 -1.39 -0.97 9.18
C LEU A 74 -2.18 -0.19 10.24
N ILE A 75 -3.45 -0.57 10.49
CA ILE A 75 -4.25 0.00 11.58
C ILE A 75 -3.60 -0.25 12.94
N TRP A 76 -3.01 -1.44 13.14
CA TRP A 76 -2.25 -1.75 14.34
C TRP A 76 -0.96 -0.93 14.44
N ALA A 77 -0.25 -0.71 13.33
CA ALA A 77 0.96 0.10 13.30
C ALA A 77 0.69 1.56 13.72
N ASP A 78 -0.47 2.11 13.34
CA ASP A 78 -0.92 3.45 13.72
C ASP A 78 -1.00 3.68 15.24
N ARG A 79 -1.25 2.63 16.04
CA ARG A 79 -1.29 2.74 17.52
C ARG A 79 0.06 3.12 18.14
N LYS A 80 1.17 2.80 17.48
CA LYS A 80 2.54 3.11 17.90
C LYS A 80 3.37 3.49 16.66
N PRO A 81 3.06 4.63 16.03
CA PRO A 81 3.44 4.89 14.64
C PRO A 81 4.95 5.04 14.46
N VAL A 82 5.64 5.61 15.47
CA VAL A 82 7.09 5.80 15.47
C VAL A 82 7.83 4.49 15.73
N GLN A 83 7.37 3.69 16.70
CA GLN A 83 8.00 2.42 17.05
C GLN A 83 7.81 1.36 15.96
N ARG A 84 6.70 1.44 15.19
CA ARG A 84 6.32 0.47 14.17
C ARG A 84 6.54 0.94 12.73
N ARG A 85 7.31 2.02 12.53
CA ARG A 85 7.64 2.56 11.19
C ARG A 85 8.24 1.55 10.23
N GLY A 86 8.85 0.47 10.72
CA GLY A 86 9.35 -0.63 9.90
C GLY A 86 8.25 -1.29 9.06
N VAL A 87 6.99 -1.23 9.49
CA VAL A 87 5.84 -1.73 8.73
C VAL A 87 5.71 -1.00 7.39
N LEU A 88 5.99 0.30 7.31
CA LEU A 88 5.97 1.04 6.03
C LEU A 88 7.01 0.51 5.04
N LEU A 89 8.21 0.13 5.53
CA LEU A 89 9.22 -0.50 4.68
C LEU A 89 8.77 -1.87 4.22
N LEU A 90 8.19 -2.69 5.10
CA LEU A 90 7.64 -4.00 4.73
C LEU A 90 6.53 -3.89 3.68
N THR A 91 5.71 -2.83 3.75
CA THR A 91 4.68 -2.56 2.74
C THR A 91 5.30 -2.15 1.40
N ILE A 92 6.35 -1.31 1.39
CA ILE A 92 7.09 -0.99 0.16
C ILE A 92 7.76 -2.25 -0.41
N PHE A 93 8.57 -2.90 0.42
CA PHE A 93 9.35 -4.08 0.10
C PHE A 93 9.23 -5.09 1.25
N PRO A 94 8.61 -6.26 1.03
CA PRO A 94 8.42 -6.91 -0.28
C PRO A 94 7.07 -6.66 -0.96
N VAL A 95 6.03 -6.20 -0.25
CA VAL A 95 4.64 -6.34 -0.73
C VAL A 95 4.37 -5.53 -1.99
N LYS A 96 4.59 -4.22 -1.96
CA LYS A 96 4.24 -3.34 -3.08
C LYS A 96 5.10 -3.62 -4.32
N VAL A 97 6.39 -3.89 -4.13
CA VAL A 97 7.28 -4.32 -5.22
C VAL A 97 6.79 -5.62 -5.86
N GLY A 98 6.39 -6.62 -5.06
CA GLY A 98 5.82 -7.86 -5.59
C GLY A 98 4.55 -7.64 -6.42
N LEU A 99 3.66 -6.77 -5.96
CA LEU A 99 2.44 -6.41 -6.71
C LEU A 99 2.75 -5.66 -8.01
N ASP A 100 3.75 -4.77 -8.01
CA ASP A 100 4.17 -4.07 -9.23
C ASP A 100 4.82 -5.02 -10.24
N LEU A 101 5.60 -5.99 -9.80
CA LEU A 101 6.13 -7.03 -10.67
C LEU A 101 5.00 -7.87 -11.30
N ALA A 102 3.95 -8.21 -10.54
CA ALA A 102 2.78 -8.90 -11.06
C ALA A 102 2.02 -8.05 -12.11
N ASN A 103 1.90 -6.74 -11.86
CA ASN A 103 1.31 -5.81 -12.83
C ASN A 103 2.17 -5.69 -14.11
N ILE A 104 3.49 -5.57 -13.98
CA ILE A 104 4.41 -5.54 -15.11
C ILE A 104 4.32 -6.84 -15.92
N TYR A 105 4.19 -7.99 -15.25
CA TYR A 105 3.94 -9.27 -15.92
C TYR A 105 2.66 -9.21 -16.77
N LEU A 106 1.54 -8.74 -16.21
CA LEU A 106 0.30 -8.59 -16.98
C LEU A 106 0.46 -7.69 -18.21
N PHE A 107 1.24 -6.62 -18.09
CA PHE A 107 1.55 -5.71 -19.20
C PHE A 107 2.38 -6.38 -20.30
N VAL A 108 3.52 -6.98 -19.92
CA VAL A 108 4.51 -7.54 -20.85
C VAL A 108 3.92 -8.67 -21.68
N TYR A 109 3.02 -9.46 -21.10
CA TYR A 109 2.34 -10.57 -21.79
C TYR A 109 1.05 -10.14 -22.52
N GLY A 110 0.76 -8.84 -22.59
CA GLY A 110 -0.34 -8.28 -23.38
C GLY A 110 -1.74 -8.49 -22.78
N TYR A 111 -1.84 -8.89 -21.52
CA TYR A 111 -3.14 -9.08 -20.85
C TYR A 111 -3.77 -7.77 -20.40
N ALA A 112 -2.97 -6.72 -20.15
CA ALA A 112 -3.44 -5.43 -19.68
C ALA A 112 -3.08 -4.30 -20.64
N THR A 113 -3.97 -3.31 -20.76
CA THR A 113 -3.72 -2.12 -21.58
C THR A 113 -3.00 -1.03 -20.80
N VAL A 114 -2.20 -0.20 -21.48
CA VAL A 114 -1.53 0.97 -20.85
C VAL A 114 -2.55 1.87 -20.13
N LYS A 115 -3.72 2.07 -20.74
CA LYS A 115 -4.80 2.90 -20.17
C LYS A 115 -5.34 2.31 -18.86
N GLY A 116 -5.52 1.00 -18.77
CA GLY A 116 -5.96 0.33 -17.55
C GLY A 116 -4.91 0.34 -16.43
N MET A 117 -3.62 0.37 -16.79
CA MET A 117 -2.52 0.33 -15.83
C MET A 117 -2.08 1.70 -15.31
N LEU A 118 -2.21 2.76 -16.12
CA LEU A 118 -1.84 4.13 -15.79
C LEU A 118 -2.32 4.57 -14.39
N PRO A 119 -3.60 4.39 -14.01
CA PRO A 119 -4.07 4.77 -12.67
C PRO A 119 -3.32 4.04 -11.55
N SER A 120 -3.08 2.73 -11.73
CA SER A 120 -2.38 1.91 -10.75
C SER A 120 -0.91 2.35 -10.58
N TRP A 121 -0.23 2.71 -11.67
CA TRP A 121 1.15 3.20 -11.62
C TRP A 121 1.26 4.57 -10.95
N ILE A 122 0.34 5.50 -11.27
CA ILE A 122 0.30 6.81 -10.63
C ILE A 122 0.10 6.66 -9.12
N LEU A 123 -0.90 5.86 -8.72
CA LEU A 123 -1.16 5.58 -7.30
C LEU A 123 0.06 4.93 -6.62
N SER A 124 0.71 3.99 -7.30
CA SER A 124 1.90 3.31 -6.80
C SER A 124 3.04 4.29 -6.55
N PHE A 125 3.32 5.16 -7.51
CA PHE A 125 4.34 6.20 -7.37
C PHE A 125 4.05 7.12 -6.18
N LEU A 126 2.80 7.59 -6.05
CA LEU A 126 2.39 8.43 -4.93
C LEU A 126 2.57 7.73 -3.58
N LEU A 127 2.25 6.44 -3.50
CA LEU A 127 2.45 5.65 -2.29
C LEU A 127 3.92 5.46 -1.94
N TYR A 128 4.77 5.16 -2.92
CA TYR A 128 6.21 5.07 -2.69
C TYR A 128 6.75 6.39 -2.13
N VAL A 129 6.40 7.51 -2.73
CA VAL A 129 6.80 8.84 -2.26
C VAL A 129 6.31 9.07 -0.83
N LEU A 130 5.01 8.83 -0.56
CA LEU A 130 4.43 9.05 0.76
C LEU A 130 5.11 8.18 1.84
N PHE A 131 5.30 6.89 1.58
CA PHE A 131 5.82 5.96 2.58
C PHE A 131 7.32 6.15 2.81
N ILE A 132 8.11 6.38 1.74
CA ILE A 132 9.54 6.67 1.86
C ILE A 132 9.73 8.00 2.60
N TYR A 133 8.99 9.03 2.21
CA TYR A 133 9.06 10.35 2.85
C TYR A 133 8.73 10.25 4.34
N SER A 134 7.61 9.62 4.69
CA SER A 134 7.19 9.44 6.09
C SER A 134 8.21 8.61 6.89
N TYR A 135 8.79 7.57 6.29
CA TYR A 135 9.82 6.77 6.92
C TYR A 135 11.08 7.59 7.21
N VAL A 136 11.65 8.26 6.20
CA VAL A 136 12.88 9.06 6.33
C VAL A 136 12.67 10.23 7.29
N ASN A 137 11.56 10.95 7.19
CA ASN A 137 11.24 12.09 8.06
C ASN A 137 11.06 11.66 9.54
N SER A 138 10.56 10.44 9.77
CA SER A 138 10.44 9.89 11.12
C SER A 138 11.77 9.38 11.71
N ARG A 139 12.85 9.24 10.92
CA ARG A 139 14.14 8.68 11.35
C ARG A 139 14.66 9.34 12.63
N SER A 140 14.74 10.66 12.57
CA SER A 140 15.23 11.54 13.65
C SER A 140 14.37 11.57 14.92
N LEU A 141 13.14 11.02 14.90
CA LEU A 141 12.31 10.89 16.09
C LEU A 141 12.71 9.71 16.97
N VAL A 142 13.36 8.69 16.39
CA VAL A 142 13.81 7.49 17.12
C VAL A 142 15.16 7.72 17.76
N GLU A 143 16.08 8.41 17.07
CA GLU A 143 17.42 8.77 17.60
C GLU A 143 17.38 9.69 18.83
N LYS A 144 16.24 10.32 19.14
CA LYS A 144 16.06 11.16 20.33
C LYS A 144 15.44 10.43 21.53
N LYS A 145 14.97 9.19 21.36
CA LYS A 145 14.29 8.41 22.40
C LYS A 145 15.08 7.18 22.86
N GLY A 146 16.19 6.85 22.20
CA GLY A 146 17.19 5.91 22.66
C GLY A 146 18.38 6.66 23.23
#